data_AF-A0A842SYC9-F1
#
_entry.id   AF-A0A842SYC9-F1
#
_cell.length_a   1.000
_cell.length_b   1.000
_cell.length_c   1.000
_cell.angle_alpha   90.00
_cell.angle_beta   90.00
_cell.angle_gamma   90.00
#
_symmetry.space_group_name_H-M   'P 1'
#
loop_
_entity.id
_entity.type
_entity.pdbx_description
1 polymer ?
#
loop_
_entity_poly.entity_id
_entity_poly.type
_entity_poly.pdbx_seq_one_letter_code
_entity_poly.pdbx_strand_id
1 'polypeptide(L)'
;MSEEYKRFTVSLPKDLYEEFETFRKRLNVSRSDAVRKAMHRYMAIEESFQESGGDVVGSIVMIMSHQHIEEEHDHIHEEDTEMHDHDFSSRPIYANVHQTDLILNNDIQHHFADVIISTMHVHIEYDKCVEIIAVSGDYSRIKKLKQDLERLKSVLSIQLFIIDKEIEADISD
;
A
#
# COMPACT_ATOMS: atom_id res chain seq x y z
N MET A 1 8.12 29.94 -22.44
CA MET A 1 9.20 29.33 -23.24
C MET A 1 8.55 28.27 -24.13
N SER A 2 8.88 28.17 -25.42
CA SER A 2 8.26 27.19 -26.32
C SER A 2 8.79 25.78 -26.00
N GLU A 3 7.93 24.91 -25.47
CA GLU A 3 8.27 23.49 -25.27
C GLU A 3 8.64 22.85 -26.60
N GLU A 4 9.87 22.34 -26.71
CA GLU A 4 10.37 21.66 -27.90
C GLU A 4 9.90 20.19 -27.88
N TYR A 5 8.92 19.85 -28.72
CA TYR A 5 8.39 18.48 -28.81
C TYR A 5 9.17 17.64 -29.85
N LYS A 6 9.75 16.52 -29.42
CA LYS A 6 10.33 15.52 -30.32
C LYS A 6 9.29 14.47 -30.73
N ARG A 7 9.19 14.18 -32.03
CA ARG A 7 8.32 13.13 -32.59
C ARG A 7 9.13 11.85 -32.80
N PHE A 8 8.58 10.73 -32.35
CA PHE A 8 9.17 9.40 -32.57
C PHE A 8 8.07 8.40 -32.97
N THR A 9 8.47 7.32 -33.62
CA THR A 9 7.59 6.25 -34.10
C THR A 9 7.94 4.95 -33.39
N VAL A 10 6.93 4.19 -32.98
CA VAL A 10 7.09 2.88 -32.31
C VAL A 10 6.30 1.83 -33.08
N SER A 11 6.88 0.64 -33.21
CA SER A 11 6.21 -0.55 -33.76
C SER A 11 5.63 -1.38 -32.63
N LEU A 12 4.35 -1.75 -32.72
CA LEU A 12 3.63 -2.55 -31.72
C LEU A 12 3.03 -3.78 -32.39
N PRO A 13 2.96 -4.95 -31.71
CA PRO A 13 2.11 -6.06 -32.14
C PRO A 13 0.66 -5.61 -32.35
N LYS A 14 -0.01 -6.20 -33.35
CA LYS A 14 -1.36 -5.77 -33.76
C LYS A 14 -2.36 -5.86 -32.60
N ASP A 15 -2.32 -6.95 -31.85
CA ASP A 15 -3.24 -7.20 -30.74
C ASP A 15 -3.08 -6.15 -29.62
N LEU A 16 -1.82 -5.84 -29.26
CA LEU A 16 -1.52 -4.82 -28.26
C LEU A 16 -1.98 -3.41 -28.70
N TYR A 17 -1.84 -3.10 -29.99
CA TYR A 17 -2.33 -1.83 -30.54
C TYR A 17 -3.86 -1.71 -30.42
N GLU A 18 -4.60 -2.78 -30.73
CA GLU A 18 -6.06 -2.80 -30.64
C GLU A 18 -6.54 -2.68 -29.18
N GLU A 19 -5.88 -3.36 -28.25
CA GLU A 19 -6.13 -3.22 -26.81
C GLU A 19 -5.87 -1.79 -26.32
N PHE A 20 -4.75 -1.19 -26.72
CA PHE A 20 -4.39 0.17 -26.36
C PHE A 20 -5.37 1.21 -26.92
N GLU A 21 -5.80 1.06 -28.18
CA GLU A 21 -6.81 1.92 -28.80
C GLU A 21 -8.16 1.86 -28.07
N THR A 22 -8.54 0.68 -27.60
CA THR A 22 -9.77 0.50 -26.80
C THR A 22 -9.63 1.17 -25.43
N PHE A 23 -8.50 0.94 -24.76
CA PHE A 23 -8.18 1.53 -23.46
C PHE A 23 -8.18 3.07 -23.49
N ARG A 24 -7.48 3.68 -24.46
CA ARG A 24 -7.42 5.15 -24.57
C ARG A 24 -8.79 5.78 -24.83
N LYS A 25 -9.64 5.12 -25.64
CA LYS A 25 -10.98 5.62 -25.99
C LYS A 25 -11.87 5.62 -24.76
N ARG A 26 -11.79 4.57 -23.93
CA ARG A 26 -12.50 4.49 -22.66
C ARG A 26 -12.11 5.62 -21.69
N LEU A 27 -10.84 6.01 -21.68
CA LEU A 27 -10.33 7.10 -20.84
C LEU A 27 -10.50 8.50 -21.47
N ASN A 28 -11.03 8.59 -22.68
CA ASN A 28 -11.18 9.84 -23.44
C ASN A 28 -9.87 10.66 -23.56
N VAL A 29 -8.74 9.98 -23.74
CA VAL A 29 -7.41 10.60 -23.87
C VAL A 29 -6.87 10.48 -25.30
N SER A 30 -6.02 11.44 -25.68
CA SER A 30 -5.30 11.37 -26.96
C SER A 30 -4.24 10.27 -26.93
N ARG A 31 -3.87 9.72 -28.09
CA ARG A 31 -2.78 8.74 -28.21
C ARG A 31 -1.48 9.27 -27.60
N SER A 32 -1.11 10.51 -27.94
CA SER A 32 0.11 11.14 -27.43
C SER A 32 0.07 11.36 -25.92
N ASP A 33 -1.07 11.73 -25.35
CA ASP A 33 -1.21 11.89 -23.90
C ASP A 33 -1.13 10.54 -23.16
N ALA A 34 -1.80 9.51 -23.67
CA ALA A 34 -1.73 8.16 -23.11
C ALA A 34 -0.31 7.57 -23.15
N VAL A 35 0.39 7.71 -24.29
CA VAL A 35 1.79 7.26 -24.42
C VAL A 35 2.70 8.07 -23.50
N ARG A 36 2.55 9.40 -23.44
CA ARG A 36 3.35 10.25 -22.54
C ARG A 36 3.15 9.86 -21.08
N LYS A 37 1.90 9.70 -20.63
CA LYS A 37 1.57 9.23 -19.28
C LYS A 37 2.12 7.84 -19.00
N ALA A 38 2.03 6.92 -19.96
CA ALA A 38 2.61 5.59 -19.83
C ALA A 38 4.14 5.65 -19.71
N MET A 39 4.81 6.50 -20.50
CA MET A 39 6.26 6.70 -20.42
C MET A 39 6.66 7.31 -19.07
N HIS A 40 6.01 8.39 -18.62
CA HIS A 40 6.30 8.96 -17.29
C HIS A 40 6.06 7.95 -16.18
N ARG A 41 4.96 7.19 -16.25
CA ARG A 41 4.66 6.16 -15.24
C ARG A 41 5.69 5.04 -15.28
N TYR A 42 6.09 4.58 -16.47
CA TYR A 42 7.08 3.52 -16.63
C TYR A 42 8.46 4.00 -16.16
N MET A 43 8.88 5.21 -16.53
CA MET A 43 10.10 5.83 -16.03
C MET A 43 10.05 6.02 -14.52
N ALA A 44 8.98 6.53 -13.92
CA ALA A 44 8.88 6.65 -12.47
C ALA A 44 8.99 5.29 -11.76
N ILE A 45 8.41 4.23 -12.35
CA ILE A 45 8.55 2.87 -11.84
C ILE A 45 10.01 2.39 -11.94
N GLU A 46 10.69 2.60 -13.07
CA GLU A 46 12.06 2.12 -13.32
C GLU A 46 13.15 3.01 -12.67
N GLU A 47 12.93 4.31 -12.57
CA GLU A 47 13.83 5.30 -11.97
C GLU A 47 13.83 5.16 -10.44
N SER A 48 12.73 4.68 -9.85
CA SER A 48 12.74 4.20 -8.46
C SER A 48 13.71 3.01 -8.23
N PHE A 49 14.23 2.38 -9.30
CA PHE A 49 15.32 1.39 -9.23
C PHE A 49 16.71 2.00 -9.43
N GLN A 50 16.84 3.24 -9.94
CA GLN A 50 18.13 3.91 -10.08
C GLN A 50 18.43 4.80 -8.86
N GLU A 51 19.24 4.26 -7.94
CA GLU A 51 20.19 5.01 -7.09
C GLU A 51 19.71 6.27 -6.34
N SER A 52 18.45 6.42 -5.97
CA SER A 52 18.09 7.40 -4.94
C SER A 52 18.49 6.85 -3.56
N GLY A 53 19.76 7.02 -3.19
CA GLY A 53 20.19 7.09 -1.78
C GLY A 53 19.71 8.39 -1.15
N GLY A 54 18.41 8.65 -1.25
CA GLY A 54 17.76 9.92 -0.95
C GLY A 54 16.59 9.75 0.02
N ASP A 55 16.29 10.86 0.71
CA ASP A 55 15.12 10.99 1.57
C ASP A 55 13.86 11.10 0.69
N VAL A 56 12.98 10.12 0.82
CA VAL A 56 11.72 10.01 0.06
C VAL A 56 10.53 10.11 1.00
N VAL A 57 9.36 10.44 0.45
CA VAL A 57 8.07 10.41 1.15
C VAL A 57 7.13 9.48 0.39
N GLY A 58 6.26 8.76 1.08
CA GLY A 58 5.39 7.82 0.40
C GLY A 58 4.38 7.12 1.30
N SER A 59 3.78 6.07 0.75
CA SER A 59 2.93 5.15 1.49
C SER A 59 3.11 3.70 1.07
N ILE A 60 3.02 2.81 2.05
CA ILE A 60 2.86 1.37 1.84
C ILE A 60 1.38 1.08 2.05
N VAL A 61 0.72 0.52 1.03
CA VAL A 61 -0.68 0.09 1.10
C VAL A 61 -0.68 -1.43 1.04
N MET A 62 -1.27 -2.08 2.04
CA MET A 62 -1.40 -3.53 2.05
C MET A 62 -2.79 -4.00 2.44
N ILE A 63 -3.20 -5.12 1.85
CA ILE A 63 -4.39 -5.86 2.24
C ILE A 63 -3.91 -7.06 3.06
N MET A 64 -4.44 -7.21 4.26
CA MET A 64 -4.11 -8.31 5.15
C MET A 64 -5.35 -9.08 5.55
N SER A 65 -5.19 -10.36 5.86
CA SER A 65 -6.17 -11.11 6.61
C SER A 65 -5.76 -11.20 8.08
N HIS A 66 -6.71 -10.97 9.00
CA HIS A 66 -6.48 -11.20 10.42
C HIS A 66 -7.66 -11.92 11.07
N GLN A 67 -7.42 -12.59 12.19
CA GLN A 67 -8.46 -13.24 12.97
C GLN A 67 -8.66 -12.45 14.25
N HIS A 68 -9.92 -12.09 14.52
CA HIS A 68 -10.30 -11.53 15.80
C HIS A 68 -10.21 -12.63 16.88
N ILE A 69 -9.81 -12.24 18.08
CA ILE A 69 -9.94 -13.12 19.24
C ILE A 69 -11.44 -13.16 19.56
N GLU A 70 -12.10 -14.27 19.24
CA GLU A 70 -13.46 -14.52 19.73
C GLU A 70 -13.36 -14.79 21.25
N GLU A 71 -14.08 -13.99 22.04
CA GLU A 71 -14.32 -14.33 23.44
C GLU A 71 -15.35 -15.48 23.45
N GLU A 72 -14.88 -16.74 23.46
CA GLU A 72 -15.78 -17.86 23.78
C GLU A 72 -16.26 -17.69 25.23
N HIS A 73 -17.47 -17.19 25.38
CA HIS A 73 -18.18 -17.18 26.65
C HIS A 73 -19.44 -18.03 26.56
N ASP A 74 -19.47 -19.08 27.39
CA ASP A 74 -20.63 -19.95 27.58
C ASP A 74 -21.60 -19.25 28.54
N HIS A 75 -22.76 -18.80 28.06
CA HIS A 75 -23.78 -18.13 28.87
C HIS A 75 -25.14 -18.78 28.67
N ILE A 76 -25.81 -19.08 29.79
CA ILE A 76 -27.21 -19.53 29.81
C ILE A 76 -28.07 -18.26 29.84
N HIS A 77 -28.77 -17.96 28.75
CA HIS A 77 -29.71 -16.86 28.69
C HIS A 77 -31.08 -17.30 29.26
N GLU A 78 -31.42 -16.85 30.46
CA GLU A 78 -32.81 -16.80 30.93
C GLU A 78 -33.34 -15.39 30.68
N GLU A 79 -34.15 -15.28 29.62
CA GLU A 79 -34.99 -14.15 29.22
C GLU A 79 -34.29 -12.87 28.71
N ASP A 80 -34.66 -12.51 27.46
CA ASP A 80 -34.28 -11.30 26.74
C ASP A 80 -34.55 -10.04 27.57
N THR A 81 -33.52 -9.27 27.93
CA THR A 81 -33.47 -7.80 27.93
C THR A 81 -32.20 -7.31 28.64
N GLU A 82 -31.16 -6.94 27.89
CA GLU A 82 -30.34 -5.73 28.10
C GLU A 82 -29.04 -5.79 27.27
N MET A 83 -28.66 -4.65 26.70
CA MET A 83 -27.38 -4.44 26.02
C MET A 83 -26.31 -4.28 27.11
N HIS A 84 -25.49 -5.31 27.33
CA HIS A 84 -24.42 -5.27 28.33
C HIS A 84 -23.06 -4.99 27.68
N ASP A 85 -22.26 -4.17 28.35
CA ASP A 85 -20.89 -3.82 27.97
C ASP A 85 -19.93 -4.86 28.56
N HIS A 86 -19.11 -5.51 27.73
CA HIS A 86 -18.15 -6.51 28.19
C HIS A 86 -16.87 -5.82 28.68
N ASP A 87 -16.40 -6.19 29.87
CA ASP A 87 -15.11 -5.75 30.39
C ASP A 87 -14.01 -6.59 29.73
N PHE A 88 -13.21 -5.98 28.83
CA PHE A 88 -12.17 -6.67 28.07
C PHE A 88 -11.20 -7.39 29.02
N SER A 89 -11.30 -8.72 29.12
CA SER A 89 -10.51 -9.46 30.08
C SER A 89 -9.09 -9.67 29.52
N SER A 90 -8.11 -9.01 30.13
CA SER A 90 -6.68 -9.11 29.76
C SER A 90 -6.09 -10.46 30.17
N ARG A 91 -6.61 -11.56 29.61
CA ARG A 91 -6.13 -12.91 29.88
C ARG A 91 -5.01 -13.28 28.89
N PRO A 92 -3.96 -13.99 29.34
CA PRO A 92 -2.97 -14.53 28.41
C PRO A 92 -3.64 -15.62 27.56
N ILE A 93 -3.64 -15.43 26.24
CA ILE A 93 -4.17 -16.37 25.25
C ILE A 93 -3.00 -16.84 24.37
N TYR A 94 -3.02 -18.11 23.95
CA TYR A 94 -2.06 -18.63 22.98
C TYR A 94 -2.43 -18.13 21.58
N ALA A 95 -1.54 -17.35 20.97
CA ALA A 95 -1.70 -16.89 19.59
C ALA A 95 -1.52 -18.07 18.62
N ASN A 96 -2.51 -18.29 17.75
CA ASN A 96 -2.36 -19.20 16.62
C ASN A 96 -1.40 -18.61 15.57
N VAL A 97 -0.99 -19.40 14.57
CA VAL A 97 -0.01 -18.95 13.54
C VAL A 97 -0.46 -17.69 12.80
N HIS A 98 -1.76 -17.48 12.61
CA HIS A 98 -2.30 -16.28 11.96
C HIS A 98 -2.28 -15.06 12.88
N GLN A 99 -2.44 -15.26 14.19
CA GLN A 99 -2.29 -14.22 15.21
C GLN A 99 -0.82 -13.85 15.43
N THR A 100 0.13 -14.78 15.20
CA THR A 100 1.56 -14.50 15.24
C THR A 100 1.96 -13.44 14.21
N ASP A 101 1.42 -13.48 13.00
CA ASP A 101 1.73 -12.48 11.97
C ASP A 101 1.24 -11.07 12.34
N LEU A 102 0.18 -10.95 13.15
CA LEU A 102 -0.28 -9.66 13.67
C LEU A 102 0.71 -9.08 14.69
N ILE A 103 1.25 -9.92 15.57
CA ILE A 103 2.30 -9.55 16.52
C ILE A 103 3.58 -9.16 15.76
N LEU A 104 3.96 -9.95 14.76
CA LEU A 104 5.12 -9.66 13.92
C LEU A 104 4.94 -8.39 13.09
N ASN A 105 3.74 -8.10 12.57
CA ASN A 105 3.44 -6.85 11.87
C ASN A 105 3.75 -5.65 12.79
N ASN A 106 3.25 -5.69 14.03
CA ASN A 106 3.51 -4.63 15.00
C ASN A 106 5.00 -4.52 15.35
N ASP A 107 5.69 -5.64 15.57
CA ASP A 107 7.13 -5.66 15.88
C ASP A 107 7.98 -5.10 14.72
N ILE A 108 7.66 -5.48 13.48
CA ILE A 108 8.26 -4.91 12.27
C ILE A 108 8.02 -3.40 12.26
N GLN A 109 6.77 -2.93 12.36
CA GLN A 109 6.49 -1.49 12.32
C GLN A 109 7.21 -0.72 13.43
N HIS A 110 7.29 -1.27 14.66
CA HIS A 110 8.08 -0.67 15.75
C HIS A 110 9.58 -0.61 15.43
N HIS A 111 10.13 -1.64 14.79
CA HIS A 111 11.52 -1.63 14.36
C HIS A 111 11.82 -0.56 13.32
N PHE A 112 10.84 -0.17 12.50
CA PHE A 112 10.95 0.87 11.46
C PHE A 112 10.27 2.19 11.84
N ALA A 113 10.02 2.43 13.13
CA ALA A 113 9.38 3.67 13.61
C ALA A 113 10.17 4.94 13.26
N ASP A 114 11.44 4.82 12.85
CA ASP A 114 12.27 5.90 12.33
C ASP A 114 11.80 6.45 10.98
N VAL A 115 11.14 5.61 10.16
CA VAL A 115 10.65 5.99 8.82
C VAL A 115 9.13 5.98 8.68
N ILE A 116 8.40 5.48 9.68
CA ILE A 116 6.93 5.46 9.70
C ILE A 116 6.41 6.75 10.35
N ILE A 117 5.61 7.51 9.61
CA ILE A 117 4.96 8.74 10.10
C ILE A 117 3.66 8.36 10.82
N SER A 118 2.85 7.52 10.19
CA SER A 118 1.56 7.08 10.70
C SER A 118 1.08 5.84 9.99
N THR A 119 0.18 5.11 10.66
CA THR A 119 -0.44 3.90 10.15
C THR A 119 -1.96 4.05 10.31
N MET A 120 -2.70 3.76 9.24
CA MET A 120 -4.16 3.70 9.24
C MET A 120 -4.60 2.27 8.92
N HIS A 121 -5.42 1.68 9.79
CA HIS A 121 -5.96 0.34 9.63
C HIS A 121 -7.48 0.41 9.49
N VAL A 122 -8.02 -0.20 8.44
CA VAL A 122 -9.45 -0.20 8.12
C VAL A 122 -9.92 -1.63 7.90
N HIS A 123 -10.88 -2.08 8.69
CA HIS A 123 -11.57 -3.35 8.45
C HIS A 123 -12.47 -3.22 7.21
N ILE A 124 -12.26 -4.07 6.21
CA ILE A 124 -13.12 -4.14 5.01
C ILE A 124 -14.12 -5.30 5.09
N GLU A 125 -13.76 -6.35 5.82
CA GLU A 125 -14.57 -7.51 6.16
C GLU A 125 -14.21 -7.95 7.59
N TYR A 126 -14.85 -9.00 8.11
CA TYR A 126 -14.56 -9.52 9.45
C TYR A 126 -13.11 -9.98 9.61
N ASP A 127 -12.54 -10.59 8.58
CA ASP A 127 -11.20 -11.19 8.61
C ASP A 127 -10.21 -10.50 7.66
N LYS A 128 -10.56 -9.34 7.08
CA LYS A 128 -9.71 -8.61 6.13
C LYS A 128 -9.65 -7.13 6.42
N CYS A 129 -8.44 -6.60 6.27
CA CYS A 129 -8.13 -5.21 6.54
C CYS A 129 -7.30 -4.60 5.43
N VAL A 130 -7.44 -3.30 5.25
CA VAL A 130 -6.52 -2.45 4.51
C VAL A 130 -5.70 -1.68 5.52
N GLU A 131 -4.38 -1.78 5.41
CA GLU A 131 -3.43 -1.00 6.19
C GLU A 131 -2.66 -0.06 5.27
N ILE A 132 -2.63 1.23 5.63
CA ILE A 132 -1.92 2.28 4.91
C ILE A 132 -0.90 2.87 5.87
N ILE A 133 0.39 2.70 5.54
CA ILE A 133 1.52 3.18 6.33
C ILE A 133 2.15 4.36 5.59
N ALA A 134 2.01 5.57 6.12
CA ALA A 134 2.70 6.74 5.61
C ALA A 134 4.17 6.70 6.05
N VAL A 135 5.09 6.94 5.11
CA VAL A 135 6.54 6.81 5.35
C VAL A 135 7.30 8.05 4.87
N SER A 136 8.35 8.42 5.59
CA SER A 136 9.37 9.38 5.13
C SER A 136 10.73 8.99 5.65
N GLY A 137 11.74 9.02 4.79
CA GLY A 137 13.10 8.68 5.15
C GLY A 137 13.85 8.05 3.99
N ASP A 138 14.96 7.40 4.30
CA ASP A 138 15.80 6.74 3.30
C ASP A 138 15.04 5.65 2.54
N TYR A 139 15.12 5.69 1.20
CA TYR A 139 14.45 4.72 0.34
C TYR A 139 14.84 3.27 0.64
N SER A 140 16.12 2.99 0.92
CA SER A 140 16.56 1.62 1.20
C SER A 140 15.95 1.09 2.50
N ARG A 141 15.77 1.95 3.49
CA ARG A 141 15.11 1.64 4.77
C ARG A 141 13.62 1.37 4.57
N ILE A 142 12.92 2.21 3.81
CA ILE A 142 11.50 2.03 3.47
C ILE A 142 11.27 0.76 2.63
N LYS A 143 12.15 0.50 1.66
CA LYS A 143 12.13 -0.71 0.85
C LYS A 143 12.29 -1.96 1.72
N LYS A 144 13.17 -1.88 2.71
CA LYS A 144 13.40 -2.97 3.67
C LYS A 144 12.16 -3.22 4.55
N LEU A 145 11.51 -2.17 5.04
CA LEU A 145 10.21 -2.27 5.72
C LEU A 145 9.18 -3.01 4.84
N LYS A 146 9.01 -2.57 3.59
CA LYS A 146 8.09 -3.23 2.64
C LYS A 146 8.42 -4.71 2.46
N GLN A 147 9.69 -5.08 2.32
CA GLN A 147 10.12 -6.47 2.15
C GLN A 147 9.88 -7.32 3.39
N ASP A 148 10.02 -6.75 4.59
CA ASP A 148 9.79 -7.48 5.84
C ASP A 148 8.29 -7.68 6.10
N LEU A 149 7.45 -6.67 5.79
CA LEU A 149 5.99 -6.81 5.80
C LEU A 149 5.49 -7.84 4.76
N GLU A 150 6.04 -7.82 3.55
CA GLU A 150 5.66 -8.75 2.46
C GLU A 150 5.93 -10.24 2.79
N ARG A 151 6.74 -10.53 3.80
CA ARG A 151 7.03 -11.91 4.24
C ARG A 151 5.96 -12.50 5.16
N LEU A 152 5.09 -11.65 5.72
CA LEU A 152 3.99 -12.11 6.56
C LEU A 152 2.99 -12.89 5.69
N LYS A 153 2.57 -14.06 6.17
CA LYS A 153 1.60 -14.92 5.46
C LYS A 153 0.21 -14.30 5.46
N SER A 154 -0.09 -13.44 6.43
CA SER A 154 -1.33 -12.67 6.50
C SER A 154 -1.47 -11.63 5.38
N VAL A 155 -0.39 -11.21 4.73
CA VAL A 155 -0.42 -10.19 3.68
C VAL A 155 -0.90 -10.80 2.36
N LEU A 156 -2.04 -10.31 1.88
CA LEU A 156 -2.64 -10.74 0.61
C LEU A 156 -2.12 -9.92 -0.58
N SER A 157 -1.83 -8.64 -0.36
CA SER A 157 -1.31 -7.72 -1.38
C SER A 157 -0.58 -6.57 -0.72
N ILE A 158 0.52 -6.09 -1.31
CA ILE A 158 1.28 -4.93 -0.84
C ILE A 158 1.75 -4.09 -2.02
N GLN A 159 1.61 -2.77 -1.92
CA GLN A 159 2.05 -1.80 -2.90
C GLN A 159 2.83 -0.68 -2.20
N LEU A 160 3.90 -0.22 -2.82
CA LEU A 160 4.72 0.89 -2.35
C LEU A 160 4.59 2.04 -3.35
N PHE A 161 4.22 3.20 -2.84
CA PHE A 161 4.20 4.46 -3.58
C PHE A 161 5.21 5.40 -2.93
N ILE A 162 6.13 5.96 -3.71
CA ILE A 162 7.15 6.89 -3.22
C ILE A 162 7.28 8.07 -4.18
N ILE A 163 7.71 9.19 -3.62
CA ILE A 163 8.11 10.41 -4.31
C ILE A 163 9.37 10.95 -3.64
N ASP A 164 10.24 11.60 -4.42
CA ASP A 164 11.38 12.31 -3.85
C ASP A 164 10.90 13.52 -3.03
N LYS A 165 11.54 13.75 -1.89
CA LYS A 165 11.16 14.86 -0.99
C LYS A 165 11.47 16.23 -1.59
N GLU A 166 12.39 16.31 -2.55
CA GLU A 166 12.83 17.56 -3.20
C GLU A 166 11.92 18.06 -4.34
N ILE A 167 10.71 17.50 -4.51
CA ILE A 167 9.75 17.92 -5.55
C ILE A 167 9.13 19.31 -5.27
N GLU A 168 9.53 20.02 -4.20
CA GLU A 168 9.04 21.36 -3.86
C GLU A 168 9.65 22.54 -4.66
N ALA A 169 10.53 22.32 -5.65
CA ALA A 169 11.15 23.45 -6.38
C ALA A 169 10.45 23.91 -7.68
N ASP A 170 9.54 23.11 -8.27
CA ASP A 170 9.01 23.40 -9.63
C ASP A 170 7.50 23.65 -9.70
N ILE A 171 6.83 23.86 -8.56
CA ILE A 171 5.44 24.34 -8.52
C ILE A 171 5.41 25.74 -7.87
N SER A 172 6.05 26.71 -8.53
CA SER A 172 5.82 28.13 -8.28
C SER A 172 5.36 28.81 -9.57
N ASP A 173 4.10 29.28 -9.53
CA ASP A 173 3.33 30.14 -10.44
C ASP A 173 3.22 29.79 -11.95
#